data_AF-A0A818BJ82-F1
#
_entry.id   AF-A0A818BJ82-F1
#
_cell.length_a   1.000
_cell.length_b   1.000
_cell.length_c   1.000
_cell.angle_alpha   90.00
_cell.angle_beta   90.00
_cell.angle_gamma   90.00
#
_symmetry.space_group_name_H-M   'P 1'
#
loop_
_entity.id
_entity.type
_entity.pdbx_description
1 polymer ?
#
loop_
_entity_poly.entity_id
_entity_poly.type
_entity_poly.pdbx_seq_one_letter_code
_entity_poly.pdbx_strand_id
1 'polypeptide(L)'
;MIHIKNIIDDHHGSISTFTILTYNCLASNLAEPKYFPRTDPTHLDFSYRSKLFEHELQSFNADIVCLQEIHQDDFHQWLSPFLFQLGYGEGTFAKRGGTKAKDGVVIFFKRDKFKLINQYRLDYFDIAQVQFPTEASLATYNVALFCLLQIQNNKGPPLAAILDESTTGVDPNARQQMQEIFLNAVKTKLTIILTSHSMNECERVCNRFGIMVNGQLACLGTIQYLISKFGQGYTIEIKVRSSSDDINATTIKKC
;
A
#
# COMPACT_ATOMS: atom_id res chain seq x y z
N MET A 1 4.55 10.52 5.42
CA MET A 1 3.09 10.73 5.63
C MET A 1 2.48 11.21 4.33
N ILE A 2 1.38 10.62 3.90
CA ILE A 2 0.61 11.06 2.73
C ILE A 2 -0.54 11.94 3.24
N HIS A 3 -0.55 13.23 2.88
CA HIS A 3 -1.72 14.07 3.09
C HIS A 3 -2.65 13.94 1.89
N ILE A 4 -3.84 13.35 2.08
CA ILE A 4 -4.79 13.06 1.02
C ILE A 4 -5.96 14.02 1.14
N LYS A 5 -6.02 14.97 0.22
CA LYS A 5 -7.24 15.73 0.00
C LYS A 5 -8.20 14.84 -0.76
N ASN A 6 -9.23 14.33 -0.10
CA ASN A 6 -10.34 13.72 -0.81
C ASN A 6 -11.13 14.85 -1.47
N ILE A 7 -10.88 15.08 -2.76
CA ILE A 7 -11.71 15.96 -3.57
C ILE A 7 -12.89 15.09 -4.02
N ILE A 8 -13.80 14.81 -3.09
CA ILE A 8 -15.15 14.43 -3.49
C ILE A 8 -15.81 15.76 -3.82
N ASP A 9 -15.99 15.98 -5.12
CA ASP A 9 -16.73 17.11 -5.67
C ASP A 9 -18.23 16.86 -5.37
N ASP A 10 -18.59 16.90 -4.09
CA ASP A 10 -19.98 17.09 -3.71
C ASP A 10 -20.32 18.52 -4.11
N HIS A 11 -21.40 18.68 -4.88
CA HIS A 11 -22.01 19.95 -5.27
C HIS A 11 -22.36 20.91 -4.10
N HIS A 12 -21.91 20.62 -2.88
CA HIS A 12 -22.05 21.38 -1.64
C HIS A 12 -20.73 21.81 -0.97
N GLY A 13 -19.56 21.66 -1.60
CA GLY A 13 -18.35 22.42 -1.23
C GLY A 13 -17.62 22.04 0.07
N SER A 14 -17.92 20.89 0.70
CA SER A 14 -17.18 20.41 1.88
C SER A 14 -16.07 19.42 1.48
N ILE A 15 -14.83 19.90 1.43
CA ILE A 15 -13.65 19.06 1.19
C ILE A 15 -13.30 18.29 2.47
N SER A 16 -13.50 16.97 2.50
CA SER A 16 -12.99 16.12 3.58
C SER A 16 -11.54 15.74 3.31
N THR A 17 -10.60 16.30 4.07
CA THR A 17 -9.18 15.94 3.99
C THR A 17 -8.81 14.95 5.09
N PHE A 18 -7.96 13.97 4.77
CA PHE A 18 -7.41 13.07 5.76
C PHE A 18 -5.97 12.70 5.41
N THR A 19 -5.26 12.15 6.38
CA THR A 19 -3.86 11.74 6.25
C THR A 19 -3.74 10.23 6.34
N ILE A 20 -2.85 9.66 5.52
CA ILE A 20 -2.46 8.26 5.59
C ILE A 20 -0.98 8.18 5.89
N LEU A 21 -0.59 7.37 6.86
CA LEU A 21 0.79 6.94 7.05
C LEU A 21 0.93 5.51 6.55
N THR A 22 1.89 5.26 5.66
CA THR A 22 2.33 3.90 5.30
C THR A 22 3.76 3.72 5.77
N TYR A 23 4.07 2.64 6.48
CA TYR A 23 5.40 2.46 7.06
C TYR A 23 5.74 0.99 7.34
N ASN A 24 6.85 0.54 6.76
CA ASN A 24 7.38 -0.79 7.02
C ASN A 24 8.20 -0.75 8.31
N CYS A 25 7.81 -1.58 9.28
CA CYS A 25 8.29 -1.48 10.65
C CYS A 25 9.50 -2.38 10.95
N LEU A 26 9.88 -3.27 10.03
CA LEU A 26 10.87 -4.33 10.23
C LEU A 26 10.56 -5.19 11.46
N ALA A 27 9.91 -6.33 11.26
CA ALA A 27 9.46 -7.17 12.36
C ALA A 27 10.62 -7.58 13.27
N SER A 28 10.36 -7.74 14.57
CA SER A 28 11.38 -8.07 15.57
C SER A 28 12.17 -9.35 15.23
N ASN A 29 11.54 -10.33 14.58
CA ASN A 29 12.16 -11.55 14.10
C ASN A 29 13.01 -11.38 12.82
N LEU A 30 12.90 -10.25 12.12
CA LEU A 30 13.65 -9.94 10.89
C LEU A 30 14.85 -9.02 11.16
N ALA A 31 14.88 -8.35 12.31
CA ALA A 31 15.95 -7.44 12.73
C ALA A 31 17.21 -8.17 13.23
N GLU A 32 17.73 -9.13 12.46
CA GLU A 32 18.93 -9.89 12.81
C GLU A 32 20.22 -9.12 12.45
N PRO A 33 21.21 -8.99 13.36
CA PRO A 33 22.45 -8.24 13.11
C PRO A 33 23.20 -8.64 11.84
N LYS A 34 23.10 -9.91 11.41
CA LYS A 34 23.73 -10.41 10.19
C LYS A 34 23.26 -9.69 8.92
N TYR A 35 22.04 -9.18 8.90
CA TYR A 35 21.48 -8.41 7.79
C TYR A 35 21.78 -6.90 7.91
N PHE A 36 22.21 -6.44 9.08
CA PHE A 36 22.47 -5.03 9.39
C PHE A 36 23.88 -4.83 9.97
N PRO A 37 24.95 -5.20 9.24
CA PRO A 37 26.31 -5.22 9.77
C PRO A 37 26.88 -3.84 10.15
N ARG A 38 26.22 -2.75 9.73
CA ARG A 38 26.62 -1.36 10.01
C ARG A 38 25.81 -0.72 11.14
N THR A 39 24.84 -1.43 11.71
CA THR A 39 23.96 -0.91 12.75
C THR A 39 24.42 -1.45 14.10
N ASP A 40 24.48 -0.57 15.11
CA ASP A 40 24.71 -1.02 16.49
C ASP A 40 23.61 -2.03 16.87
N PRO A 41 23.95 -3.26 17.30
CA PRO A 41 22.95 -4.27 17.66
C PRO A 41 21.94 -3.80 18.71
N THR A 42 22.32 -2.87 19.59
CA THR A 42 21.40 -2.28 20.58
C THR A 42 20.28 -1.46 19.92
N HIS A 43 20.52 -0.89 18.74
CA HIS A 43 19.52 -0.16 17.98
C HIS A 43 18.55 -1.08 17.20
N LEU A 44 18.89 -2.37 17.05
CA LEU A 44 17.98 -3.36 16.46
C LEU A 44 16.97 -3.89 17.48
N ASP A 45 17.26 -3.73 18.77
CA ASP A 45 16.40 -4.15 19.86
C ASP A 45 15.02 -3.49 19.76
N PHE A 46 13.98 -4.29 19.89
CA PHE A 46 12.61 -3.82 19.76
C PHE A 46 12.26 -2.74 20.78
N SER A 47 12.77 -2.79 22.00
CA SER A 47 12.48 -1.78 23.04
C SER A 47 13.11 -0.42 22.74
N TYR A 48 14.21 -0.39 21.99
CA TYR A 48 14.79 0.84 21.48
C TYR A 48 13.98 1.37 20.29
N ARG A 49 13.72 0.50 19.30
CA ARG A 49 13.00 0.87 18.08
C ARG A 49 11.58 1.35 18.41
N SER A 50 10.83 0.62 19.22
CA SER A 50 9.44 0.93 19.56
C SER A 50 9.26 2.36 20.07
N LYS A 51 10.19 2.88 20.88
CA LYS A 51 10.15 4.28 21.36
C LYS A 51 10.31 5.30 20.24
N LEU A 52 11.18 5.03 19.27
CA LEU A 52 11.32 5.89 18.08
C LEU A 52 10.05 5.84 17.23
N PHE A 53 9.49 4.64 17.05
CA PHE A 53 8.22 4.44 16.37
C PHE A 53 7.07 5.20 17.03
N GLU A 54 6.97 5.15 18.36
CA GLU A 54 5.94 5.89 19.11
C GLU A 54 6.05 7.39 18.84
N HIS A 55 7.26 7.94 18.92
CA HIS A 55 7.50 9.36 18.65
C HIS A 55 7.13 9.74 17.21
N GLU A 56 7.48 8.92 16.22
CA GLU A 56 7.11 9.15 14.82
C GLU A 56 5.60 9.09 14.61
N LEU A 57 4.93 8.04 15.12
CA LEU A 57 3.49 7.86 15.02
C LEU A 57 2.71 9.02 15.66
N GLN A 58 3.16 9.49 16.82
CA GLN A 58 2.61 10.66 17.50
C GLN A 58 2.85 11.95 16.73
N SER A 59 4.09 12.16 16.25
CA SER A 59 4.46 13.38 15.50
C SER A 59 3.67 13.49 14.20
N PHE A 60 3.43 12.36 13.54
CA PHE A 60 2.63 12.32 12.33
C PHE A 60 1.13 12.46 12.63
N ASN A 61 0.60 11.76 13.64
CA ASN A 61 -0.82 11.80 14.02
C ASN A 61 -1.77 11.59 12.81
N ALA A 62 -1.44 10.62 11.95
CA ALA A 62 -2.17 10.40 10.70
C ALA A 62 -3.58 9.84 10.95
N ASP A 63 -4.54 10.12 10.08
CA ASP A 63 -5.92 9.68 10.30
C ASP A 63 -6.11 8.18 10.01
N ILE A 64 -5.32 7.63 9.09
CA ILE A 64 -5.18 6.21 8.81
C ILE A 64 -3.70 5.86 8.93
N VAL A 65 -3.37 4.80 9.64
CA VAL A 65 -2.01 4.29 9.81
C VAL A 65 -1.97 2.87 9.29
N CYS A 66 -1.05 2.64 8.36
CA CYS A 66 -0.94 1.44 7.59
C CYS A 66 0.49 0.91 7.76
N LEU A 67 0.67 -0.24 8.41
CA LEU A 67 1.99 -0.75 8.79
C LEU A 67 2.24 -2.14 8.19
N GLN A 68 3.47 -2.37 7.75
CA GLN A 68 3.94 -3.66 7.24
C GLN A 68 5.03 -4.24 8.15
N GLU A 69 5.25 -5.56 8.06
CA GLU A 69 6.22 -6.31 8.87
C GLU A 69 6.03 -6.07 10.38
N ILE A 70 4.79 -6.14 10.87
CA ILE A 70 4.50 -6.09 12.30
C ILE A 70 4.42 -7.50 12.84
N HIS A 71 5.22 -7.81 13.86
CA HIS A 71 5.13 -9.08 14.58
C HIS A 71 3.80 -9.17 15.35
N GLN A 72 3.20 -10.37 15.38
CA GLN A 72 1.88 -10.60 15.95
C GLN A 72 1.81 -10.23 17.45
N ASP A 73 2.83 -10.60 18.23
CA ASP A 73 2.86 -10.27 19.66
C ASP A 73 3.01 -8.75 19.88
N ASP A 74 3.83 -8.09 19.07
CA ASP A 74 4.07 -6.64 19.14
C ASP A 74 2.78 -5.87 18.80
N PHE A 75 1.97 -6.38 17.86
CA PHE A 75 0.64 -5.83 17.57
C PHE A 75 -0.27 -5.83 18.80
N HIS A 76 -0.42 -6.99 19.46
CA HIS A 76 -1.36 -7.17 20.56
C HIS A 76 -0.89 -6.53 21.87
N GLN A 77 0.40 -6.66 22.20
CA GLN A 77 0.93 -6.26 23.50
C GLN A 77 1.33 -4.79 23.56
N TRP A 78 1.68 -4.19 22.42
CA TRP A 78 2.22 -2.83 22.37
C TRP A 78 1.42 -1.91 21.47
N LEU A 79 1.37 -2.22 20.17
CA LEU A 79 0.94 -1.27 19.15
C LEU A 79 -0.56 -0.92 19.24
N SER A 80 -1.42 -1.94 19.39
CA SER A 80 -2.87 -1.73 19.49
C SER A 80 -3.24 -0.96 20.76
N PRO A 81 -2.76 -1.33 21.97
CA PRO A 81 -2.97 -0.51 23.18
C PRO A 81 -2.48 0.93 23.05
N PHE A 82 -1.28 1.13 22.48
CA PHE A 82 -0.69 2.45 22.29
C PHE A 82 -1.53 3.33 21.36
N LEU A 83 -1.86 2.84 20.16
CA LEU A 83 -2.67 3.60 19.20
C LEU A 83 -4.10 3.79 19.69
N PHE A 84 -4.66 2.86 20.46
CA PHE A 84 -5.97 3.05 21.07
C PHE A 84 -6.00 4.28 21.98
N GLN A 85 -4.95 4.49 22.79
CA GLN A 85 -4.81 5.70 23.63
C GLN A 85 -4.73 6.98 22.80
N LEU A 86 -4.15 6.91 21.60
CA LEU A 86 -4.09 8.04 20.65
C LEU A 86 -5.39 8.24 19.86
N GLY A 87 -6.48 7.52 20.17
CA GLY A 87 -7.80 7.70 19.54
C GLY A 87 -8.05 6.86 18.28
N TYR A 88 -7.15 5.92 17.96
CA TYR A 88 -7.37 4.95 16.89
C TYR A 88 -8.26 3.80 17.35
N GLY A 89 -8.87 3.08 16.41
CA GLY A 89 -9.62 1.84 16.67
C GLY A 89 -8.72 0.70 17.15
N GLU A 90 -9.31 -0.48 17.39
CA GLU A 90 -8.56 -1.68 17.81
C GLU A 90 -7.48 -2.12 16.81
N GLY A 91 -7.63 -1.70 15.54
CA GLY A 91 -6.75 -2.07 14.44
C GLY A 91 -7.12 -3.41 13.82
N THR A 92 -6.93 -3.52 12.52
CA THR A 92 -7.12 -4.77 11.79
C THR A 92 -5.75 -5.35 11.46
N PHE A 93 -5.46 -6.55 11.96
CA PHE A 93 -4.23 -7.28 11.70
C PHE A 93 -4.48 -8.44 10.73
N ALA A 94 -3.64 -8.57 9.70
CA ALA A 94 -3.62 -9.71 8.81
C ALA A 94 -2.23 -10.34 8.81
N LYS A 95 -2.15 -11.55 9.35
CA LYS A 95 -0.93 -12.36 9.35
C LYS A 95 -0.58 -12.80 7.93
N ARG A 96 0.71 -12.80 7.60
CA ARG A 96 1.21 -13.44 6.38
C ARG A 96 0.92 -14.94 6.39
N GLY A 97 0.81 -15.50 5.19
CA GLY A 97 0.60 -16.94 5.01
C GLY A 97 1.79 -17.77 5.49
N GLY A 98 1.60 -19.09 5.58
CA GLY A 98 2.64 -20.03 5.95
C GLY A 98 2.81 -20.23 7.46
N THR A 99 3.19 -21.44 7.86
CA THR A 99 3.21 -21.86 9.28
C THR A 99 4.29 -21.19 10.13
N LYS A 100 5.33 -20.67 9.48
CA LYS A 100 6.49 -20.03 10.14
C LYS A 100 6.39 -18.50 10.22
N ALA A 101 5.50 -17.87 9.46
CA ALA A 101 5.34 -16.43 9.52
C ALA A 101 4.88 -16.03 10.92
N LYS A 102 5.42 -14.94 11.45
CA LYS A 102 5.00 -14.35 12.72
C LYS A 102 4.60 -12.90 12.60
N ASP A 103 4.75 -12.35 11.40
CA ASP A 103 4.53 -10.97 11.05
C ASP A 103 3.39 -10.83 10.02
N GLY A 104 2.97 -9.60 9.82
CA GLY A 104 1.86 -9.27 8.94
C GLY A 104 1.70 -7.78 8.70
N VAL A 105 0.55 -7.43 8.13
CA VAL A 105 0.16 -6.06 7.84
C VAL A 105 -0.96 -5.61 8.77
N VAL A 106 -0.99 -4.31 9.08
CA VAL A 106 -1.94 -3.73 10.04
C VAL A 106 -2.49 -2.41 9.54
N ILE A 107 -3.81 -2.22 9.68
CA ILE A 107 -4.48 -0.94 9.41
C ILE A 107 -5.15 -0.43 10.68
N PHE A 108 -4.84 0.80 11.06
CA PHE A 108 -5.51 1.58 12.09
C PHE A 108 -6.14 2.82 11.47
N PHE A 109 -7.22 3.31 12.07
CA PHE A 109 -7.87 4.56 11.69
C PHE A 109 -8.46 5.24 12.92
N LYS A 110 -8.54 6.58 12.88
CA LYS A 110 -9.12 7.42 13.92
C LYS A 110 -10.62 7.17 14.08
N ARG A 111 -11.05 6.85 15.31
CA ARG A 111 -12.44 6.42 15.63
C ARG A 111 -13.48 7.52 15.50
N ASP A 112 -13.06 8.77 15.58
CA ASP A 112 -13.89 9.96 15.41
C ASP A 112 -14.09 10.33 13.93
N LYS A 113 -13.20 9.87 13.04
CA LYS A 113 -13.24 10.20 11.60
C LYS A 113 -13.76 9.09 10.72
N PHE A 114 -13.52 7.82 11.08
CA PHE A 114 -13.88 6.69 10.24
C PHE A 114 -14.72 5.67 10.98
N LYS A 115 -15.56 4.96 10.23
CA LYS A 115 -16.29 3.78 10.68
C LYS A 115 -15.95 2.62 9.76
N LEU A 116 -15.51 1.51 10.33
CA LEU A 116 -15.31 0.27 9.57
C LEU A 116 -16.68 -0.26 9.11
N ILE A 117 -16.85 -0.42 7.80
CA ILE A 117 -17.99 -1.10 7.19
C ILE A 117 -17.67 -2.60 7.09
N ASN A 118 -16.52 -2.92 6.52
CA ASN A 118 -16.08 -4.30 6.36
C ASN A 118 -14.54 -4.39 6.21
N GLN A 119 -14.00 -5.58 6.41
CA GLN A 119 -12.59 -5.87 6.17
C GLN A 119 -12.43 -7.16 5.36
N TYR A 120 -11.43 -7.18 4.48
CA TYR A 120 -11.09 -8.36 3.68
C TYR A 120 -9.61 -8.65 3.81
N ARG A 121 -9.29 -9.91 4.07
CA ARG A 121 -7.93 -10.44 4.03
C ARG A 121 -7.80 -11.25 2.75
N LEU A 122 -6.76 -10.97 1.96
CA LEU A 122 -6.40 -11.75 0.79
C LEU A 122 -5.06 -12.41 1.03
N ASP A 123 -5.05 -13.73 1.09
CA ASP A 123 -3.83 -14.53 1.09
C ASP A 123 -3.53 -14.92 -0.35
N TYR A 124 -2.39 -14.48 -0.87
CA TYR A 124 -2.04 -14.73 -2.27
C TYR A 124 -1.79 -16.22 -2.53
N PHE A 125 -1.40 -16.99 -1.51
CA PHE A 125 -1.22 -18.43 -1.62
C PHE A 125 -2.57 -19.15 -1.78
N ASP A 126 -3.60 -18.74 -1.04
CA ASP A 126 -4.95 -19.32 -1.16
C ASP A 126 -5.55 -19.08 -2.55
N ILE A 127 -5.35 -17.87 -3.10
CA ILE A 127 -5.76 -17.53 -4.47
C ILE A 127 -5.04 -18.44 -5.48
N ALA A 128 -3.72 -18.63 -5.31
CA ALA A 128 -2.94 -19.50 -6.18
C ALA A 128 -3.37 -20.97 -6.08
N GLN A 129 -3.70 -21.48 -4.89
CA GLN A 129 -4.17 -22.87 -4.71
C GLN A 129 -5.49 -23.16 -5.42
N VAL A 130 -6.47 -22.27 -5.28
CA VAL A 130 -7.81 -22.46 -5.87
C VAL A 130 -7.74 -22.44 -7.39
N GLN A 131 -6.89 -21.57 -7.95
CA GLN A 131 -6.87 -21.30 -9.38
C GLN A 131 -5.80 -22.11 -10.14
N PHE A 132 -4.66 -22.37 -9.50
CA PHE A 132 -3.47 -23.00 -10.08
C PHE A 132 -2.85 -24.03 -9.12
N PRO A 133 -3.55 -25.13 -8.81
CA PRO A 133 -3.13 -26.10 -7.80
C PRO A 133 -1.77 -26.75 -8.09
N THR A 134 -1.33 -26.81 -9.35
CA THR A 134 -0.03 -27.35 -9.76
C THR A 134 1.15 -26.36 -9.61
N GLU A 135 0.88 -25.05 -9.55
CA GLU A 135 1.91 -23.99 -9.50
C GLU A 135 1.92 -23.23 -8.16
N ALA A 136 0.97 -23.52 -7.28
CA ALA A 136 0.83 -22.85 -5.98
C ALA A 136 2.06 -22.98 -5.06
N SER A 137 2.92 -24.00 -5.27
CA SER A 137 4.18 -24.15 -4.53
C SER A 137 5.20 -23.02 -4.80
N LEU A 138 5.02 -22.26 -5.89
CA LEU A 138 5.83 -21.10 -6.24
C LEU A 138 5.24 -19.78 -5.72
N ALA A 139 4.01 -19.80 -5.19
CA ALA A 139 3.35 -18.60 -4.71
C ALA A 139 3.95 -18.13 -3.37
N THR A 140 4.28 -16.84 -3.28
CA THR A 140 4.77 -16.25 -2.03
C THR A 140 3.63 -16.10 -1.03
N TYR A 141 3.93 -16.29 0.26
CA TYR A 141 3.00 -16.18 1.38
C TYR A 141 2.66 -14.73 1.79
N ASN A 142 2.61 -13.82 0.83
CA ASN A 142 2.26 -12.42 1.10
C ASN A 142 0.78 -12.33 1.49
N VAL A 143 0.39 -11.22 2.11
CA VAL A 143 -1.00 -10.95 2.47
C VAL A 143 -1.35 -9.50 2.14
N ALA A 144 -2.54 -9.28 1.61
CA ALA A 144 -3.11 -7.96 1.45
C ALA A 144 -4.29 -7.78 2.40
N LEU A 145 -4.40 -6.58 2.98
CA LEU A 145 -5.48 -6.23 3.90
C LEU A 145 -6.25 -5.02 3.39
N PHE A 146 -7.56 -5.17 3.43
CA PHE A 146 -8.54 -4.19 2.95
C PHE A 146 -9.43 -3.78 4.09
N CYS A 147 -9.53 -2.48 4.33
CA CYS A 147 -10.53 -1.91 5.21
C CYS A 147 -11.44 -1.00 4.40
N LEU A 148 -12.72 -1.35 4.33
CA LEU A 148 -13.76 -0.51 3.78
C LEU A 148 -14.27 0.42 4.88
N LEU A 149 -13.97 1.71 4.75
CA LEU A 149 -14.20 2.74 5.75
C LEU A 149 -15.23 3.74 5.25
N GLN A 150 -16.24 4.03 6.06
CA GLN A 150 -17.08 5.21 5.88
C GLN A 150 -16.43 6.41 6.57
N ILE A 151 -16.28 7.52 5.86
CA ILE A 151 -15.91 8.81 6.47
C ILE A 151 -17.13 9.31 7.23
N GLN A 152 -16.96 9.56 8.53
CA GLN A 152 -18.03 10.08 9.38
C GLN A 152 -18.40 11.50 8.94
N ASN A 153 -19.69 11.82 9.03
CA ASN A 153 -20.25 13.12 8.60
C ASN A 153 -20.09 13.43 7.09
N ASN A 154 -19.74 12.44 6.27
CA ASN A 154 -19.70 12.55 4.81
C ASN A 154 -20.69 11.53 4.20
N LYS A 155 -21.53 11.99 3.26
CA LYS A 155 -22.50 11.16 2.51
C LYS A 155 -21.92 10.55 1.23
N GLY A 156 -20.66 10.85 0.93
CA GLY A 156 -19.92 10.31 -0.20
C GLY A 156 -19.65 8.81 -0.10
N PRO A 157 -19.16 8.22 -1.20
CA PRO A 157 -18.89 6.79 -1.25
C PRO A 157 -17.83 6.37 -0.23
N PRO A 158 -17.89 5.13 0.27
CA PRO A 158 -16.92 4.64 1.22
C PRO A 158 -15.52 4.53 0.60
N LEU A 159 -14.52 4.70 1.46
CA LEU A 159 -13.10 4.62 1.13
C LEU A 159 -12.59 3.21 1.41
N ALA A 160 -11.97 2.57 0.44
CA ALA A 160 -11.20 1.36 0.64
C ALA A 160 -9.71 1.72 0.76
N ALA A 161 -9.16 1.62 1.98
CA ALA A 161 -7.72 1.72 2.19
C ALA A 161 -7.08 0.35 1.98
N ILE A 162 -6.06 0.29 1.12
CA ILE A 162 -5.33 -0.94 0.82
C ILE A 162 -3.88 -0.80 1.24
N LEU A 163 -3.42 -1.79 1.99
CA LEU A 163 -2.02 -2.10 2.14
C LEU A 163 -1.66 -3.26 1.22
N ASP A 164 -0.88 -2.96 0.19
CA ASP A 164 -0.25 -3.99 -0.62
C ASP A 164 1.17 -4.20 -0.07
N GLU A 165 1.42 -5.36 0.52
CA GLU A 165 2.79 -5.84 0.67
C GLU A 165 3.15 -6.47 -0.67
N SER A 166 3.94 -5.73 -1.46
CA SER A 166 4.56 -6.14 -2.72
C SER A 166 3.95 -7.39 -3.39
N THR A 167 3.27 -7.25 -4.53
CA THR A 167 3.02 -8.40 -5.42
C THR A 167 4.33 -9.01 -6.00
N THR A 168 5.48 -8.58 -5.50
CA THR A 168 6.80 -9.14 -5.80
C THR A 168 6.85 -10.57 -5.26
N GLY A 169 7.01 -11.53 -6.17
CA GLY A 169 6.93 -12.96 -5.86
C GLY A 169 5.51 -13.55 -5.86
N VAL A 170 4.48 -12.75 -6.10
CA VAL A 170 3.13 -13.26 -6.36
C VAL A 170 3.07 -13.77 -7.80
N ASP A 171 2.41 -14.91 -8.00
CA ASP A 171 2.16 -15.47 -9.32
C ASP A 171 1.51 -14.43 -10.26
N PRO A 172 1.97 -14.30 -11.53
CA PRO A 172 1.43 -13.32 -12.48
C PRO A 172 -0.09 -13.37 -12.65
N ASN A 173 -0.70 -14.55 -12.55
CA ASN A 173 -2.14 -14.71 -12.71
C ASN A 173 -2.91 -14.27 -11.45
N ALA A 174 -2.43 -14.65 -10.25
CA ALA A 174 -3.01 -14.18 -8.98
C ALA A 174 -2.98 -12.65 -8.88
N ARG A 175 -1.89 -12.04 -9.35
CA ARG A 175 -1.76 -10.59 -9.49
C ARG A 175 -2.77 -10.00 -10.48
N GLN A 176 -2.98 -10.61 -11.64
CA GLN A 176 -3.99 -10.14 -12.59
C GLN A 176 -5.41 -10.15 -11.99
N GLN A 177 -5.77 -11.18 -11.25
CA GLN A 177 -7.09 -11.27 -10.63
C GLN A 177 -7.32 -10.21 -9.56
N MET A 178 -6.30 -9.96 -8.73
CA MET A 178 -6.35 -8.86 -7.78
C MET A 178 -6.59 -7.52 -8.48
N GLN A 179 -5.91 -7.29 -9.61
CA GLN A 179 -6.13 -6.09 -10.43
C GLN A 179 -7.57 -6.02 -10.96
N GLU A 180 -8.14 -7.13 -11.41
CA GLU A 180 -9.54 -7.19 -11.85
C GLU A 180 -10.53 -6.88 -10.72
N ILE A 181 -10.28 -7.39 -9.50
CA ILE A 181 -11.07 -7.06 -8.30
C ILE A 181 -11.00 -5.55 -8.02
N PHE A 182 -9.82 -4.94 -8.07
CA PHE A 182 -9.66 -3.50 -7.86
C PHE A 182 -10.39 -2.68 -8.92
N LEU A 183 -10.22 -3.05 -10.19
CA LEU A 183 -10.89 -2.38 -11.31
C LEU A 183 -12.42 -2.49 -11.18
N ASN A 184 -12.94 -3.64 -10.75
CA ASN A 184 -14.38 -3.81 -10.52
C ASN A 184 -14.88 -3.02 -9.31
N ALA A 185 -14.10 -2.94 -8.23
CA ALA A 185 -14.42 -2.10 -7.08
C ALA A 185 -14.43 -0.59 -7.43
N VAL A 186 -13.50 -0.12 -8.26
CA VAL A 186 -13.52 1.27 -8.73
C VAL A 186 -14.78 1.55 -9.58
N LYS A 187 -15.23 0.60 -10.41
CA LYS A 187 -16.49 0.72 -11.18
C LYS A 187 -17.72 0.86 -10.29
N THR A 188 -17.72 0.31 -9.07
CA THR A 188 -18.80 0.47 -8.09
C THR A 188 -18.70 1.76 -7.27
N LYS A 189 -17.91 2.74 -7.73
CA LYS A 189 -17.66 4.04 -7.10
C LYS A 189 -16.88 3.97 -5.78
N LEU A 190 -16.19 2.87 -5.49
CA LEU A 190 -15.28 2.81 -4.35
C LEU A 190 -14.00 3.60 -4.68
N THR A 191 -13.59 4.44 -3.73
CA THR A 191 -12.27 5.09 -3.80
C THR A 191 -11.25 4.14 -3.20
N ILE A 192 -10.22 3.81 -3.97
CA ILE A 192 -9.17 2.88 -3.56
C ILE A 192 -7.85 3.63 -3.46
N ILE A 193 -7.14 3.45 -2.34
CA ILE A 193 -5.78 3.98 -2.17
C ILE A 193 -4.82 2.81 -2.07
N LEU A 194 -3.88 2.75 -3.01
CA LEU A 194 -2.85 1.74 -3.13
C LEU A 194 -1.48 2.35 -2.83
N THR A 195 -0.65 1.63 -2.09
CA THR A 195 0.77 1.96 -1.92
C THR A 195 1.59 0.80 -2.46
N SER A 196 2.32 1.01 -3.56
CA SER A 196 3.20 0.00 -4.17
C SER A 196 4.44 0.67 -4.75
N HIS A 197 5.57 -0.02 -4.71
CA HIS A 197 6.83 0.35 -5.35
C HIS A 197 6.87 -0.07 -6.84
N SER A 198 5.92 -0.90 -7.28
CA SER A 198 5.84 -1.38 -8.65
C SER A 198 5.03 -0.41 -9.50
N MET A 199 5.74 0.40 -10.30
CA MET A 199 5.09 1.33 -11.21
C MET A 199 4.17 0.58 -12.20
N ASN A 200 4.61 -0.55 -12.74
CA ASN A 200 3.83 -1.36 -13.69
C ASN A 200 2.49 -1.84 -13.11
N GLU A 201 2.41 -2.19 -11.82
CA GLU A 201 1.13 -2.48 -11.15
C GLU A 201 0.25 -1.26 -11.07
N CYS A 202 0.82 -0.18 -10.54
CA CYS A 202 0.10 1.06 -10.33
C CYS A 202 -0.46 1.58 -11.65
N GLU A 203 0.30 1.52 -12.76
CA GLU A 203 -0.15 1.95 -14.09
C GLU A 203 -1.38 1.20 -14.59
N ARG A 204 -1.51 -0.08 -14.24
CA ARG A 204 -2.62 -0.91 -14.70
C ARG A 204 -3.91 -0.70 -13.91
N VAL A 205 -3.81 -0.31 -12.64
CA VAL A 205 -4.97 -0.22 -11.72
C VAL A 205 -5.32 1.22 -11.36
N CYS A 206 -4.31 2.07 -11.13
CA CYS A 206 -4.50 3.41 -10.61
C CYS A 206 -4.84 4.39 -11.73
N ASN A 207 -5.85 5.23 -11.48
CA ASN A 207 -6.18 6.35 -12.35
C ASN A 207 -5.38 7.62 -12.03
N ARG A 208 -4.81 7.71 -10.81
CA ARG A 208 -4.04 8.84 -10.30
C ARG A 208 -2.87 8.35 -9.46
N PHE A 209 -1.78 9.13 -9.47
CA PHE A 209 -0.50 8.83 -8.87
C PHE A 209 -0.10 9.97 -7.96
N GLY A 210 0.26 9.64 -6.73
CA GLY A 210 0.87 10.55 -5.78
C GLY A 210 2.35 10.26 -5.64
N ILE A 211 3.23 11.23 -5.89
CA ILE A 211 4.66 11.09 -5.64
C ILE A 211 4.99 11.76 -4.32
N MET A 212 5.69 11.03 -3.43
CA MET A 212 6.17 11.56 -2.16
C MET A 212 7.64 11.93 -2.22
N VAL A 213 7.99 13.07 -1.62
CA VAL A 213 9.39 13.52 -1.41
C VAL A 213 9.50 14.05 0.01
N ASN A 214 10.50 13.60 0.76
CA ASN A 214 10.75 14.02 2.16
C ASN A 214 9.51 13.97 3.06
N GLY A 215 8.69 12.93 2.92
CA GLY A 215 7.50 12.73 3.74
C GLY A 215 6.30 13.62 3.41
N GLN A 216 6.33 14.35 2.29
CA GLN A 216 5.22 15.17 1.80
C GLN A 216 4.81 14.74 0.38
N LEU A 217 3.53 14.92 0.05
CA LEU A 217 3.00 14.68 -1.29
C LEU A 217 3.46 15.80 -2.23
N ALA A 218 4.48 15.54 -3.05
CA ALA A 218 5.07 16.52 -3.95
C ALA A 218 4.17 16.80 -5.16
N CYS A 219 3.51 15.76 -5.68
CA CYS A 219 2.54 15.93 -6.77
C CYS A 219 1.50 14.81 -6.78
N LEU A 220 0.33 15.12 -7.35
CA LEU A 220 -0.79 14.22 -7.52
C LEU A 220 -1.46 14.47 -8.88
N GLY A 221 -1.59 13.44 -9.71
CA GLY A 221 -2.22 13.58 -11.03
C GLY A 221 -2.30 12.27 -11.79
N THR A 222 -2.82 12.32 -13.01
CA THR A 222 -2.71 11.16 -13.93
C THR A 222 -1.25 11.00 -14.37
N ILE A 223 -0.87 9.79 -14.81
CA ILE A 223 0.49 9.53 -15.34
C ILE A 223 0.83 10.54 -16.43
N GLN A 224 -0.09 10.74 -17.38
CA GLN A 224 0.09 11.68 -18.48
C GLN A 224 0.34 13.12 -17.99
N TYR A 225 -0.39 13.56 -16.96
CA TYR A 225 -0.18 14.87 -16.35
C TYR A 225 1.20 14.97 -15.70
N LEU A 226 1.61 13.94 -14.96
CA LEU A 226 2.92 13.93 -14.29
C LEU A 226 4.08 13.91 -15.28
N ILE A 227 4.03 13.05 -16.31
CA ILE A 227 5.05 13.01 -17.39
C ILE A 227 5.09 14.35 -18.13
N SER A 228 3.94 14.92 -18.48
CA SER A 228 3.93 16.19 -19.20
C SER A 228 4.55 17.34 -18.39
N LYS A 229 4.30 17.37 -17.08
CA LYS A 229 4.73 18.43 -16.16
C LYS A 229 6.16 18.27 -15.64
N PHE A 230 6.56 17.07 -15.25
CA PHE A 230 7.84 16.79 -14.58
C PHE A 230 8.81 16.02 -15.45
N GLY A 231 8.32 15.37 -16.50
CA GLY A 231 9.10 14.57 -17.40
C GLY A 231 10.15 15.37 -18.18
N GLN A 232 11.38 14.86 -18.23
CA GLN A 232 12.51 15.47 -18.92
C GLN A 232 13.10 14.47 -19.92
N GLY A 233 13.18 14.88 -21.19
CA GLY A 233 13.72 14.04 -22.26
C GLY A 233 12.66 13.20 -22.98
N TYR A 234 13.13 12.35 -23.89
CA TYR A 234 12.30 11.48 -24.71
C TYR A 234 12.95 10.10 -24.83
N THR A 235 12.14 9.05 -24.63
CA THR A 235 12.50 7.68 -24.97
C THR A 235 12.02 7.38 -26.38
N ILE A 236 12.93 6.95 -27.24
CA ILE A 236 12.61 6.49 -28.58
C ILE A 236 12.72 4.97 -28.60
N GLU A 237 11.61 4.28 -28.82
CA GLU A 237 11.60 2.83 -29.05
C GLU A 237 11.56 2.56 -30.55
N ILE A 238 12.60 1.88 -31.06
CA ILE A 238 12.74 1.51 -32.47
C ILE A 238 12.62 -0.01 -32.56
N LYS A 239 11.60 -0.49 -33.26
CA LYS A 239 11.48 -1.92 -33.58
C LYS A 239 12.08 -2.19 -34.96
N VAL A 240 13.10 -3.03 -35.00
CA VAL A 240 13.78 -3.44 -36.24
C VAL A 240 13.31 -4.84 -36.61
N ARG A 241 12.82 -5.04 -37.85
CA ARG A 241 12.55 -6.37 -38.41
C ARG A 241 13.85 -6.95 -38.99
N SER A 242 14.15 -8.22 -38.71
CA SER A 242 15.42 -8.84 -39.14
C SER A 242 15.46 -9.27 -40.61
N SER A 243 14.49 -8.89 -41.45
CA SER A 243 14.39 -9.41 -42.82
C SER A 243 13.68 -8.45 -43.78
N SER A 244 14.25 -7.26 -43.94
CA SER A 244 14.12 -6.29 -45.05
C SER A 244 14.52 -4.91 -44.51
N ASP A 245 15.21 -4.09 -45.29
CA ASP A 245 15.76 -2.77 -44.93
C ASP A 245 14.71 -1.68 -44.55
N ASP A 246 13.48 -2.09 -44.21
CA ASP A 246 12.39 -1.22 -43.82
C ASP A 246 12.31 -1.13 -42.28
N ILE A 247 12.93 -0.08 -41.73
CA ILE A 247 12.76 0.33 -40.34
C ILE A 247 11.35 0.93 -40.20
N ASN A 248 10.39 0.13 -39.74
CA ASN A 248 9.03 0.59 -39.47
C ASN A 248 8.62 0.33 -38.02
N ALA A 249 8.71 1.39 -37.22
CA ALA A 249 7.89 1.78 -36.07
C ALA A 249 8.79 2.52 -35.06
N THR A 250 8.73 3.85 -35.10
CA THR A 250 9.33 4.73 -34.10
C THR A 250 8.23 5.18 -33.14
N THR A 251 8.27 4.73 -31.89
CA THR A 251 7.41 5.30 -30.85
C THR A 251 8.23 6.26 -30.00
N ILE A 252 7.91 7.55 -30.06
CA ILE A 252 8.53 8.57 -29.21
C ILE A 252 7.63 8.77 -27.99
N LYS A 253 8.15 8.47 -26.80
CA LYS A 253 7.48 8.73 -25.53
C LYS A 253 8.27 9.81 -24.78
N LYS A 254 7.57 10.80 -24.22
CA LYS A 254 8.20 11.76 -23.31
C LYS A 254 8.51 11.00 -21.99
N CYS A 255 9.74 11.11 -21.49
CA CYS A 255 10.14 10.56 -20.18
C CYS A 255 9.60 11.47 -19.08
#